data_AF-A0A2R6DRE7-F1
#
_entry.id   AF-A0A2R6DRE7-F1
#
_cell.length_a   1.000
_cell.length_b   1.000
_cell.length_c   1.000
_cell.angle_alpha   90.00
_cell.angle_beta   90.00
_cell.angle_gamma   90.00
#
_symmetry.space_group_name_H-M   'P 1'
#
loop_
_entity.id
_entity.type
_entity.pdbx_description
1 polymer ?
#
loop_
_entity_poly.entity_id
_entity_poly.type
_entity_poly.pdbx_seq_one_letter_code
_entity_poly.pdbx_strand_id
1 'polypeptide(L)' 'TTTLTVFDVLNRMNDDDIRRLPVVDEDGTLEGIVTLDDLLVLLATELEKAASIIQSQSPRL' A
#
# COMPACT_ATOMS: atom_id res chain seq x y z
N THR A 1 -4.49 2.31 19.17
CA THR A 1 -4.15 2.56 17.74
C THR A 1 -5.12 1.89 16.79
N THR A 2 -5.59 2.59 15.73
CA THR A 2 -6.40 1.96 14.67
C THR A 2 -5.48 1.32 13.66
N THR A 3 -5.46 0.00 13.58
CA THR A 3 -4.76 -0.71 12.50
C THR A 3 -5.51 -0.51 11.19
N LEU A 4 -4.91 0.24 10.27
CA LEU A 4 -5.43 0.43 8.92
C LEU A 4 -4.76 -0.54 7.96
N THR A 5 -5.53 -1.12 7.05
CA THR A 5 -4.95 -1.82 5.91
C THR A 5 -4.43 -0.83 4.87
N VAL A 6 -3.59 -1.30 3.96
CA VAL A 6 -3.12 -0.52 2.80
C VAL A 6 -4.29 0.05 1.98
N PHE A 7 -5.40 -0.69 1.87
CA PHE A 7 -6.61 -0.24 1.17
C PHE A 7 -7.33 0.87 1.92
N ASP A 8 -7.39 0.78 3.26
CA ASP A 8 -7.99 1.83 4.08
C ASP A 8 -7.19 3.14 3.98
N VAL A 9 -5.85 3.03 3.94
CA VAL A 9 -4.95 4.17 3.72
C VAL A 9 -5.21 4.83 2.36
N LEU A 10 -5.39 4.04 1.29
CA LEU A 10 -5.73 4.56 -0.05
C LEU A 10 -7.09 5.26 -0.06
N ASN A 11 -8.11 4.65 0.55
CA ASN A 11 -9.44 5.27 0.64
C ASN A 11 -9.37 6.59 1.41
N ARG A 12 -8.67 6.61 2.55
CA ARG A 12 -8.45 7.81 3.35
C ARG A 12 -7.76 8.92 2.56
N MET A 13 -6.69 8.59 1.83
CA MET A 13 -5.98 9.53 0.96
C MET A 13 -6.91 10.13 -0.10
N ASN A 14 -7.78 9.31 -0.70
CA ASN A 14 -8.75 9.75 -1.70
C ASN A 14 -9.85 10.64 -1.08
N ASP A 15 -10.42 10.22 0.04
CA ASP A 15 -11.52 10.93 0.71
C ASP A 15 -11.08 12.30 1.23
N ASP A 16 -9.85 12.37 1.74
CA ASP A 16 -9.26 13.60 2.30
C ASP A 16 -8.51 14.45 1.23
N ASP A 17 -8.45 14.00 -0.04
CA ASP A 17 -7.68 14.61 -1.15
C ASP A 17 -6.21 14.91 -0.81
N ILE A 18 -5.54 13.93 -0.19
CA ILE A 18 -4.15 14.01 0.23
C ILE A 18 -3.31 12.85 -0.32
N ARG A 19 -2.00 13.06 -0.42
CA ARG A 19 -1.05 12.05 -0.94
C ARG A 19 -0.10 11.48 0.12
N ARG A 20 -0.26 11.88 1.39
CA ARG A 20 0.64 11.51 2.49
C ARG A 20 -0.17 11.35 3.78
N LEU A 21 0.10 10.30 4.53
CA LEU A 21 -0.53 10.04 5.82
C LEU A 21 0.57 9.80 6.87
N PRO A 22 0.55 10.54 7.99
CA PRO A 22 1.45 10.26 9.10
C PRO A 22 1.04 8.95 9.79
N VAL A 23 2.03 8.18 10.20
CA VAL A 23 1.87 6.99 11.05
C VAL A 23 2.30 7.41 12.45
N VAL A 24 1.41 7.22 13.42
CA VAL A 24 1.62 7.59 14.81
C VAL A 24 1.42 6.39 15.73
N ASP A 25 2.12 6.37 16.86
CA ASP A 25 1.92 5.38 17.92
C ASP A 25 0.61 5.63 18.70
N GLU A 26 0.39 4.88 19.78
CA GLU A 26 -0.84 5.00 20.59
C GLU A 26 -0.96 6.35 21.30
N ASP A 27 0.17 6.99 21.61
CA ASP A 27 0.26 8.28 22.29
C ASP A 27 0.23 9.47 21.30
N GLY A 28 0.14 9.19 20.00
CA GLY A 28 0.13 10.18 18.93
C GLY A 28 1.52 10.66 18.52
N THR A 29 2.58 10.00 18.97
CA THR A 29 3.96 10.29 18.56
C THR A 29 4.17 9.85 17.12
N LEU A 30 4.76 10.72 16.30
CA LEU A 30 5.08 10.42 14.90
C LEU A 30 6.14 9.31 14.82
N GLU A 31 5.77 8.17 14.22
CA GLU A 31 6.69 7.08 13.89
C GLU A 31 7.17 7.13 12.44
N GLY A 32 6.37 7.70 11.53
CA GLY A 32 6.74 7.78 10.12
C GLY A 32 5.68 8.41 9.22
N ILE A 33 5.90 8.32 7.91
CA ILE A 33 4.97 8.81 6.88
C ILE A 33 4.84 7.74 5.81
N VAL A 34 3.60 7.48 5.38
CA VAL A 34 3.31 6.69 4.19
C VAL A 34 2.84 7.63 3.09
N THR A 35 3.41 7.50 1.90
CA THR A 35 3.05 8.30 0.72
C THR A 35 2.32 7.47 -0.32
N LEU A 36 1.55 8.13 -1.18
CA LEU A 36 0.93 7.48 -2.33
C LEU A 36 1.98 6.81 -3.24
N ASP A 37 3.18 7.37 -3.32
CA ASP A 37 4.26 6.84 -4.14
C ASP A 37 4.78 5.50 -3.57
N ASP A 38 4.88 5.38 -2.24
CA ASP A 38 5.21 4.11 -1.57
C ASP A 38 4.17 3.03 -1.89
N LEU A 39 2.88 3.41 -1.86
CA LEU A 39 1.76 2.50 -2.16
C LEU A 39 1.79 2.05 -3.62
N LEU A 40 2.13 2.95 -4.55
CA LEU A 40 2.25 2.61 -5.98
C LEU A 40 3.37 1.59 -6.23
N VAL A 41 4.55 1.80 -5.63
CA VAL A 41 5.68 0.86 -5.76
C VAL A 41 5.32 -0.51 -5.18
N LEU A 42 4.67 -0.53 -4.01
CA LEU A 42 4.19 -1.76 -3.38
C LEU A 42 3.21 -2.52 -4.29
N LEU A 43 2.18 -1.84 -4.79
CA LEU A 43 1.17 -2.46 -5.66
C LEU A 43 1.76 -2.99 -6.97
N ALA A 44 2.68 -2.24 -7.59
CA ALA A 44 3.38 -2.70 -8.78
C ALA A 44 4.15 -4.00 -8.51
N THR A 45 4.87 -4.06 -7.39
CA THR A 45 5.61 -5.26 -6.97
C THR A 45 4.69 -6.46 -6.74
N GLU A 46 3.53 -6.25 -6.10
CA GLU A 46 2.57 -7.34 -5.87
C GLU A 46 1.92 -7.84 -7.17
N LEU A 47 1.64 -6.95 -8.12
CA LEU A 47 1.15 -7.33 -9.45
C LEU A 47 2.18 -8.14 -10.23
N GLU A 48 3.46 -7.76 -10.18
CA GLU A 48 4.54 -8.54 -10.79
C GLU A 48 4.64 -9.96 -10.22
N LYS A 49 4.52 -10.11 -8.90
CA LYS A 49 4.48 -11.43 -8.24
C LYS A 49 3.30 -12.26 -8.72
N ALA A 50 2.11 -11.67 -8.78
CA ALA A 50 0.93 -12.35 -9.29
C ALA A 50 1.12 -12.81 -10.75
N ALA A 51 1.69 -11.95 -11.60
CA ALA A 51 2.00 -12.30 -12.99
C ALA A 51 3.02 -13.45 -13.09
N SER A 52 4.05 -13.46 -12.25
CA SER A 52 5.06 -14.51 -12.21
C SER A 52 4.46 -15.88 -11.84
N ILE A 53 3.53 -15.92 -10.88
CA ILE A 53 2.81 -17.16 -10.52
C ILE A 53 2.05 -17.71 -11.73
N ILE A 54 1.30 -16.87 -12.44
CA ILE A 54 0.53 -17.28 -13.63
C ILE A 54 1.46 -17.82 -14.73
N GLN A 55 2.59 -17.16 -14.97
CA GLN A 55 3.58 -17.60 -15.97
C GLN A 55 4.16 -18.97 -15.60
N SER A 56 4.52 -19.18 -14.33
CA SER A 56 5.05 -20.48 -13.87
C SER A 56 4.04 -21.63 -13.99
N GLN A 57 2.75 -21.33 -13.87
CA GLN A 57 1.65 -22.31 -13.96
C GLN A 57 1.14 -22.53 -15.38
N SER A 58 1.54 -21.70 -16.33
CA SER A 58 1.17 -21.78 -17.74
C SER A 58 2.42 -22.05 -18.57
N PRO A 59 2.95 -23.29 -18.64
CA PRO A 59 4.26 -23.57 -19.22
C PRO A 59 4.35 -23.35 -20.73
N ARG A 60 3.26 -22.93 -21.40
CA ARG A 60 3.17 -22.80 -22.85
C ARG A 60 2.22 -21.67 -23.26
N LEU A 61 2.79 -20.51 -23.54
CA LEU A 61 2.63 -19.84 -24.83
C LEU A 61 3.99 -19.89 -25.53
#